data_AF-A0A7S2CFF2-F1
#
_entry.id   AF-A0A7S2CFF2-F1
#
_cell.length_a   1.000
_cell.length_b   1.000
_cell.length_c   1.000
_cell.angle_alpha   90.00
_cell.angle_beta   90.00
_cell.angle_gamma   90.00
#
_symmetry.space_group_name_H-M   'P 1'
#
loop_
_entity.id
_entity.type
_entity.pdbx_description
1 polymer ?
#
loop_
_entity_poly.entity_id
_entity_poly.type
_entity_poly.pdbx_seq_one_letter_code
_entity_poly.pdbx_strand_id
1 'polypeptide(L)'
;MQVQAAGGIAEKAGVFGWGYNRGNFKYDQGLRWQRFTTGRKMAIAQVGMFRQDCTDLAAVAQVKMKVYAPILTMSLGYCITVFVEGRSGLKFPGPPVFVSGIYLQCLGIGFGFMTLATWLVFHAAIRAQIAAVQLRTRIVRLPVPTQKHLDSARKLLSTWEENNAYDMFKVPFVMPNSADPEGHADAPGAEAEPTGKFTKGFAGKAAGGKPGMKGKGSKGDVPDGAPPTDDGVRMPGATKGTPGWMDKEYNERSKHPKASPTGDGEEGQTEPFQHFELLRQAQKEYWGAEAYCRVCFLFGMMHLIHSFGYWLVLHNIAELGMVWCANVCAAGLTAGVWLMFRLDVLPQYGGCMPIEASGPFVTAIALTMMYTGHYTETVVDISRAVACLILIMHILWTFRLYSVARPANTTIPTEHARESGGRLFNESASCALPSWLPKAFQHCTYLVAPPKPKQQLDREANLRSSGERHGAAEDSELLKEDPIAKVDMTPWHYTRTMLFVTLAGWCILLTGRIVELTMGERMLVTNPGAPPWSRTGQWYGWEHGPISSKHYAHVTPQRGHWAWQKGWGPQGQQELW
;
A
#
# COMPACT_ATOMS: atom_id res chain seq x y z
N MET A 1 -73.10 52.12 22.67
CA MET A 1 -71.87 52.36 21.87
C MET A 1 -70.59 51.75 22.46
N GLN A 2 -70.57 51.17 23.67
CA GLN A 2 -69.34 50.58 24.25
C GLN A 2 -69.10 49.09 23.95
N VAL A 3 -70.08 48.34 23.43
CA VAL A 3 -69.91 46.90 23.13
C VAL A 3 -69.26 46.64 21.75
N GLN A 4 -69.32 47.60 20.82
CA GLN A 4 -68.69 47.45 19.49
C GLN A 4 -67.17 47.70 19.49
N ALA A 5 -66.63 48.46 20.44
CA ALA A 5 -65.19 48.74 20.52
C ALA A 5 -64.37 47.56 21.07
N ALA A 6 -64.96 46.71 21.92
CA ALA A 6 -64.31 45.51 22.46
C ALA A 6 -64.18 44.39 21.41
N GLY A 7 -65.12 44.29 20.46
CA GLY A 7 -65.09 43.30 19.39
C GLY A 7 -63.90 43.46 18.43
N GLY A 8 -63.55 44.71 18.07
CA GLY A 8 -62.44 44.98 17.14
C GLY A 8 -61.04 44.72 17.70
N ILE A 9 -60.86 44.75 19.03
CA ILE A 9 -59.59 44.38 19.68
C ILE A 9 -59.47 42.85 19.77
N ALA A 10 -60.55 42.15 20.07
CA ALA A 10 -60.58 40.68 20.09
C ALA A 10 -60.36 40.08 18.69
N GLU A 11 -60.93 40.69 17.64
CA GLU A 11 -60.74 40.24 16.26
C GLU A 11 -59.30 40.44 15.76
N LYS A 12 -58.70 41.61 16.04
CA LYS A 12 -57.28 41.87 15.72
C LYS A 12 -56.31 41.01 16.54
N ALA A 13 -56.61 40.76 17.82
CA ALA A 13 -55.83 39.87 18.67
C ALA A 13 -55.96 38.40 18.24
N GLY A 14 -57.13 37.98 17.77
CA GLY A 14 -57.37 36.63 17.24
C GLY A 14 -56.60 36.36 15.95
N VAL A 15 -56.60 37.31 15.01
CA VAL A 15 -55.82 37.21 13.76
C VAL A 15 -54.32 37.22 14.03
N PHE A 16 -53.86 38.06 14.96
CA PHE A 16 -52.44 38.09 15.37
C PHE A 16 -52.01 36.81 16.09
N GLY A 17 -52.82 36.34 17.05
CA GLY A 17 -52.57 35.10 17.78
C GLY A 17 -52.55 33.88 16.87
N TRP A 18 -53.50 33.78 15.94
CA TRP A 18 -53.54 32.72 14.93
C TRP A 18 -52.31 32.73 14.02
N GLY A 19 -51.91 33.92 13.52
CA GLY A 19 -50.73 34.08 12.70
C GLY A 19 -49.44 33.63 13.41
N TYR A 20 -49.29 34.04 14.67
CA TYR A 20 -48.15 33.67 15.51
C TYR A 20 -48.10 32.17 15.80
N ASN A 21 -49.23 31.56 16.19
CA ASN A 21 -49.31 30.13 16.49
C ASN A 21 -49.02 29.25 15.29
N ARG A 22 -49.60 29.62 14.14
CA ARG A 22 -49.34 28.93 12.88
C ARG A 22 -47.86 29.04 12.49
N GLY A 23 -47.23 30.18 12.73
CA GLY A 23 -45.80 30.41 12.51
C GLY A 23 -44.93 29.53 13.39
N ASN A 24 -45.14 29.56 14.71
CA ASN A 24 -44.41 28.74 15.67
C ASN A 24 -44.62 27.24 15.42
N PHE A 25 -45.86 26.82 15.14
CA PHE A 25 -46.15 25.43 14.84
C PHE A 25 -45.38 24.96 13.60
N LYS A 26 -45.36 25.75 12.51
CA LYS A 26 -44.55 25.41 11.32
C LYS A 26 -43.05 25.36 11.64
N TYR A 27 -42.56 26.29 12.45
CA TYR A 27 -41.17 26.31 12.88
C TYR A 27 -40.79 25.07 13.68
N ASP A 28 -41.59 24.71 14.68
CA ASP A 28 -41.40 23.52 15.52
C ASP A 28 -41.46 22.22 14.71
N GLN A 29 -42.39 22.12 13.76
CA GLN A 29 -42.46 20.99 12.84
C GLN A 29 -41.19 20.88 11.97
N GLY A 30 -40.69 22.01 11.47
CA GLY A 30 -39.40 22.08 10.78
C GLY A 30 -38.25 21.57 11.66
N LEU A 31 -38.21 22.00 12.92
CA LEU A 31 -37.20 21.54 13.89
C LEU A 31 -37.34 20.05 14.21
N ARG A 32 -38.55 19.50 14.34
CA ARG A 32 -38.75 18.05 14.54
C ARG A 32 -38.23 17.24 13.37
N TRP A 33 -38.59 17.62 12.15
CA TRP A 33 -38.09 16.94 10.97
C TRP A 33 -36.57 17.05 10.84
N GLN A 34 -36.02 18.22 11.17
CA GLN A 34 -34.56 18.39 11.25
C GLN A 34 -33.96 17.44 12.27
N ARG A 35 -34.44 17.39 13.52
CA ARG A 35 -33.95 16.45 14.55
C ARG A 35 -34.04 15.00 14.09
N PHE A 36 -35.16 14.60 13.49
CA PHE A 36 -35.38 13.27 12.93
C PHE A 36 -34.37 12.92 11.83
N THR A 37 -34.06 13.86 10.95
CA THR A 37 -33.13 13.64 9.82
C THR A 37 -31.65 13.85 10.18
N THR A 38 -31.33 14.60 11.24
CA THR A 38 -29.95 14.93 11.64
C THR A 38 -29.12 13.68 11.91
N GLY A 39 -29.64 12.70 12.66
CA GLY A 39 -28.91 11.45 12.93
C GLY A 39 -28.55 10.70 11.65
N ARG A 40 -29.46 10.66 10.66
CA ARG A 40 -29.19 10.05 9.36
C ARG A 40 -28.19 10.85 8.53
N LYS A 41 -28.26 12.18 8.55
CA LYS A 41 -27.27 13.04 7.90
C LYS A 41 -25.87 12.77 8.46
N MET A 42 -25.75 12.65 9.78
CA MET A 42 -24.48 12.30 10.44
C MET A 42 -24.01 10.89 10.05
N ALA A 43 -24.89 9.89 10.04
CA ALA A 43 -24.53 8.52 9.62
C ALA A 43 -24.09 8.45 8.14
N ILE A 44 -24.79 9.18 7.25
CA ILE A 44 -24.41 9.29 5.84
C ILE A 44 -23.05 9.97 5.69
N ALA A 45 -22.82 11.06 6.43
CA ALA A 45 -21.53 11.77 6.43
C ALA A 45 -20.39 10.88 6.95
N GLN A 46 -20.63 10.13 8.04
CA GLN A 46 -19.67 9.18 8.60
C GLN A 46 -19.30 8.08 7.59
N VAL A 47 -20.29 7.46 6.95
CA VAL A 47 -20.04 6.48 5.89
C VAL A 47 -19.36 7.12 4.68
N GLY A 48 -19.66 8.39 4.39
CA GLY A 48 -18.93 9.19 3.40
C GLY A 48 -17.44 9.26 3.70
N MET A 49 -17.06 9.57 4.94
CA MET A 49 -15.67 9.57 5.39
C MET A 49 -15.02 8.19 5.24
N PHE A 50 -15.68 7.11 5.68
CA PHE A 50 -15.13 5.75 5.55
C PHE A 50 -14.88 5.34 4.09
N ARG A 51 -15.75 5.78 3.16
CA ARG A 51 -15.56 5.53 1.72
C ARG A 51 -14.37 6.31 1.16
N GLN A 52 -14.16 7.52 1.67
CA GLN A 52 -13.01 8.33 1.31
C GLN A 52 -11.73 7.70 1.86
N ASP A 53 -11.69 7.27 3.12
CA ASP A 53 -10.55 6.57 3.72
C ASP A 53 -10.14 5.33 2.91
N CYS A 54 -11.11 4.49 2.53
CA CYS A 54 -10.85 3.32 1.68
C CYS A 54 -10.29 3.71 0.30
N THR A 55 -10.71 4.85 -0.25
CA THR A 55 -10.24 5.34 -1.55
C THR A 55 -8.83 5.88 -1.44
N ASP A 56 -8.57 6.74 -0.46
CA ASP A 56 -7.31 7.44 -0.29
C ASP A 56 -6.19 6.46 0.08
N LEU A 57 -6.46 5.51 0.99
CA LEU A 57 -5.47 4.50 1.38
C LEU A 57 -5.12 3.53 0.25
N ALA A 58 -6.10 3.09 -0.54
CA ALA A 58 -5.83 2.25 -1.72
C ALA A 58 -5.19 3.05 -2.86
N ALA A 59 -5.50 4.34 -2.98
CA ALA A 59 -4.94 5.23 -4.00
C ALA A 59 -3.44 5.44 -3.82
N VAL A 60 -2.90 5.36 -2.60
CA VAL A 60 -1.44 5.47 -2.37
C VAL A 60 -0.66 4.45 -3.21
N ALA A 61 -1.07 3.17 -3.21
CA ALA A 61 -0.43 2.14 -4.01
C ALA A 61 -0.60 2.42 -5.51
N GLN A 62 -1.81 2.82 -5.94
CA GLN A 62 -2.09 3.14 -7.33
C GLN A 62 -1.25 4.31 -7.85
N VAL A 63 -1.13 5.38 -7.07
CA VAL A 63 -0.37 6.58 -7.44
C VAL A 63 1.12 6.25 -7.58
N LYS A 64 1.69 5.50 -6.63
CA LYS A 64 3.09 5.03 -6.73
C LYS A 64 3.31 4.20 -7.99
N MET A 65 2.45 3.21 -8.22
CA MET A 65 2.57 2.33 -9.39
C MET A 65 2.38 3.09 -10.72
N LYS A 66 1.51 4.10 -10.76
CA LYS A 66 1.36 5.01 -11.92
C LYS A 66 2.61 5.83 -12.21
N VAL A 67 3.41 6.17 -11.19
CA VAL A 67 4.70 6.85 -11.39
C VAL A 67 5.76 5.89 -11.88
N TYR A 68 5.79 4.64 -11.38
CA TYR A 68 6.78 3.65 -11.78
C TYR A 68 6.52 3.07 -13.17
N ALA A 69 5.27 2.88 -13.58
CA ALA A 69 4.94 2.20 -14.84
C ALA A 69 5.60 2.86 -16.07
N PRO A 70 5.49 4.19 -16.29
CA PRO A 70 6.10 4.83 -17.45
C PRO A 70 7.63 4.67 -17.46
N ILE A 71 8.28 4.87 -16.32
CA ILE A 71 9.74 4.78 -16.20
C ILE A 71 10.21 3.35 -16.52
N LEU A 72 9.55 2.34 -15.94
CA LEU A 72 9.84 0.94 -16.23
C LEU A 72 9.66 0.59 -17.70
N THR A 73 8.57 1.06 -18.33
CA THR A 73 8.33 0.82 -19.77
C THR A 73 9.36 1.50 -20.66
N MET A 74 9.79 2.73 -20.32
CA MET A 74 10.86 3.41 -21.03
C MET A 74 12.20 2.68 -20.89
N SER A 75 12.56 2.27 -19.67
CA SER A 75 13.79 1.52 -19.43
C SER A 75 13.79 0.16 -20.12
N LEU A 76 12.63 -0.51 -20.18
CA LEU A 76 12.47 -1.74 -20.96
C LEU A 76 12.64 -1.48 -22.46
N GLY A 77 12.12 -0.35 -22.96
CA GLY A 77 12.36 0.12 -24.33
C GLY A 77 13.85 0.27 -24.63
N TYR A 78 14.62 0.90 -23.74
CA TYR A 78 16.08 1.00 -23.90
C TYR A 78 16.75 -0.38 -23.93
N CYS A 79 16.34 -1.32 -23.06
CA CYS A 79 16.85 -2.68 -23.13
C CYS A 79 16.61 -3.32 -24.51
N ILE A 80 15.40 -3.20 -25.06
CA ILE A 80 15.04 -3.79 -26.36
C ILE A 80 15.84 -3.14 -27.49
N THR A 81 15.90 -1.81 -27.53
CA THR A 81 16.67 -1.07 -28.54
C THR A 81 18.14 -1.50 -28.52
N VAL A 82 18.73 -1.62 -27.34
CA VAL A 82 20.14 -2.00 -27.18
C VAL A 82 20.35 -3.48 -27.53
N PHE A 83 19.38 -4.36 -27.28
CA PHE A 83 19.43 -5.76 -27.72
C PHE A 83 19.42 -5.90 -29.25
N VAL A 84 18.63 -5.07 -29.94
CA VAL A 84 18.44 -5.16 -31.41
C VAL A 84 19.54 -4.41 -32.16
N GLU A 85 19.83 -3.19 -31.74
CA GLU A 85 20.71 -2.25 -32.45
C GLU A 85 22.12 -2.15 -31.85
N GLY A 86 22.28 -2.50 -30.57
CA GLY A 86 23.53 -2.35 -29.80
C GLY A 86 24.61 -3.36 -30.19
N ARG A 87 24.98 -3.39 -31.47
CA ARG A 87 26.07 -4.19 -32.01
C ARG A 87 27.39 -3.44 -31.81
N SER A 88 28.28 -4.04 -31.02
CA SER A 88 29.69 -3.65 -30.95
C SER A 88 30.50 -4.38 -32.04
N GLY A 89 31.42 -3.70 -32.71
CA GLY A 89 32.35 -4.28 -33.69
C GLY A 89 32.01 -4.01 -35.16
N LEU A 90 31.26 -2.95 -35.48
CA LEU A 90 30.90 -2.63 -36.88
C LEU A 90 32.08 -2.09 -37.72
N LYS A 91 33.09 -1.49 -37.10
CA LYS A 91 34.16 -0.76 -37.81
C LYS A 91 35.58 -1.34 -37.68
N PHE A 92 35.80 -2.27 -36.74
CA PHE A 92 37.13 -2.73 -36.32
C PHE A 92 37.07 -4.19 -35.87
N PRO A 93 38.21 -4.90 -35.64
CA PRO A 93 38.20 -6.29 -35.18
C PRO A 93 37.20 -6.49 -34.04
N GLY A 94 36.44 -7.57 -34.14
CA GLY A 94 35.34 -7.87 -33.23
C GLY A 94 35.79 -7.82 -31.77
N PRO A 95 34.93 -7.32 -30.88
CA PRO A 95 35.24 -7.22 -29.46
C PRO A 95 35.51 -8.61 -28.85
N PRO A 96 36.29 -8.69 -27.75
CA PRO A 96 36.52 -9.94 -27.06
C PRO A 96 35.20 -10.56 -26.61
N VAL A 97 34.98 -11.81 -27.03
CA VAL A 97 33.70 -12.53 -26.86
C VAL A 97 33.26 -12.58 -25.40
N PHE A 98 34.18 -12.73 -24.46
CA PHE A 98 33.85 -12.81 -23.03
C PHE A 98 33.21 -11.50 -22.51
N VAL A 99 33.70 -10.33 -22.92
CA VAL A 99 33.13 -9.04 -22.48
C VAL A 99 31.79 -8.81 -23.14
N SER A 100 31.63 -9.19 -24.41
CA SER A 100 30.33 -9.19 -25.08
C SER A 100 29.32 -10.10 -24.37
N GLY A 101 29.77 -11.27 -23.89
CA GLY A 101 28.96 -12.17 -23.07
C GLY A 101 28.52 -11.53 -21.75
N ILE A 102 29.44 -10.88 -21.03
CA ILE A 102 29.12 -10.15 -19.77
C ILE A 102 28.13 -9.01 -20.03
N TYR A 103 28.38 -8.21 -21.08
CA TYR A 103 27.50 -7.12 -21.51
C TYR A 103 26.08 -7.63 -21.80
N LEU A 104 25.94 -8.63 -22.68
CA LEU A 104 24.63 -9.19 -23.06
C LEU A 104 23.93 -9.86 -21.88
N GLN A 105 24.69 -10.53 -21.00
CA GLN A 105 24.14 -11.13 -19.78
C GLN A 105 23.62 -10.05 -18.83
N CYS A 106 24.37 -8.96 -18.58
CA CYS A 106 23.88 -7.82 -17.81
C CYS A 106 22.63 -7.21 -18.44
N LEU A 107 22.61 -7.01 -19.76
CA LEU A 107 21.44 -6.48 -20.46
C LEU A 107 20.22 -7.41 -20.31
N GLY A 108 20.41 -8.72 -20.42
CA GLY A 108 19.37 -9.73 -20.26
C GLY A 108 18.83 -9.82 -18.84
N ILE A 109 19.71 -9.72 -17.84
CA ILE A 109 19.32 -9.61 -16.42
C ILE A 109 18.50 -8.34 -16.21
N GLY A 110 18.99 -7.20 -16.72
CA GLY A 110 18.29 -5.92 -16.67
C GLY A 110 16.88 -6.00 -17.26
N PHE A 111 16.77 -6.55 -18.47
CA PHE A 111 15.51 -6.79 -19.16
C PHE A 111 14.57 -7.69 -18.33
N GLY A 112 15.04 -8.85 -17.88
CA GLY A 112 14.23 -9.80 -17.13
C GLY A 112 13.69 -9.23 -15.81
N PHE A 113 14.52 -8.53 -15.04
CA PHE A 113 14.07 -7.88 -13.80
C PHE A 113 13.10 -6.72 -14.06
N MET A 114 13.30 -5.93 -15.12
CA MET A 114 12.37 -4.86 -15.47
C MET A 114 11.04 -5.38 -16.02
N THR A 115 11.03 -6.48 -16.78
CA THR A 115 9.79 -7.15 -17.19
C THR A 115 9.02 -7.65 -15.97
N LEU A 116 9.71 -8.31 -15.02
CA LEU A 116 9.09 -8.75 -13.77
C LEU A 116 8.56 -7.56 -12.96
N ALA A 117 9.34 -6.48 -12.82
CA ALA A 117 8.91 -5.27 -12.13
C ALA A 117 7.67 -4.66 -12.79
N THR A 118 7.64 -4.55 -14.12
CA THR A 118 6.48 -4.05 -14.88
C THR A 118 5.23 -4.90 -14.62
N TRP A 119 5.37 -6.22 -14.60
CA TRP A 119 4.27 -7.12 -14.24
C TRP A 119 3.76 -6.88 -12.81
N LEU A 120 4.68 -6.78 -11.84
CA LEU A 120 4.34 -6.52 -10.43
C LEU A 120 3.67 -5.16 -10.24
N VAL A 121 4.08 -4.12 -10.98
CA VAL A 121 3.42 -2.80 -10.99
C VAL A 121 1.95 -2.94 -11.37
N PHE A 122 1.65 -3.61 -12.48
CA PHE A 122 0.28 -3.78 -12.94
C PHE A 122 -0.53 -4.62 -11.96
N HIS A 123 0.06 -5.71 -11.47
CA HIS A 123 -0.59 -6.57 -10.48
C HIS A 123 -0.98 -5.80 -9.23
N ALA A 124 -0.04 -5.03 -8.65
CA ALA A 124 -0.28 -4.26 -7.44
C ALA A 124 -1.32 -3.16 -7.66
N ALA A 125 -1.22 -2.40 -8.76
CA ALA A 125 -2.14 -1.31 -9.07
C ALA A 125 -3.59 -1.80 -9.27
N ILE A 126 -3.77 -2.87 -10.06
CA ILE A 126 -5.08 -3.43 -10.36
C ILE A 126 -5.70 -4.05 -9.12
N ARG A 127 -4.92 -4.80 -8.32
CA ARG A 127 -5.40 -5.39 -7.06
C ARG A 127 -5.82 -4.32 -6.05
N ALA A 128 -5.03 -3.26 -5.90
CA ALA A 128 -5.40 -2.13 -5.05
C ALA A 128 -6.71 -1.45 -5.52
N GLN A 129 -6.92 -1.32 -6.83
CA GLN A 129 -8.16 -0.77 -7.39
C GLN A 129 -9.36 -1.69 -7.16
N ILE A 130 -9.20 -2.99 -7.38
CA ILE A 130 -10.26 -3.98 -7.13
C ILE A 130 -10.64 -3.97 -5.65
N ALA A 131 -9.65 -3.98 -4.75
CA ALA A 131 -9.87 -3.90 -3.31
C ALA A 131 -10.67 -2.65 -2.93
N ALA A 132 -10.26 -1.47 -3.41
CA ALA A 132 -10.97 -0.22 -3.16
C ALA A 132 -12.44 -0.27 -3.62
N VAL A 133 -12.69 -0.79 -4.82
CA VAL A 133 -14.04 -0.91 -5.38
C VAL A 133 -14.87 -1.93 -4.60
N GLN A 134 -14.31 -3.08 -4.23
CA GLN A 134 -15.00 -4.12 -3.47
C GLN A 134 -15.39 -3.63 -2.07
N LEU A 135 -14.47 -2.99 -1.34
CA LEU A 135 -14.75 -2.44 -0.01
C LEU A 135 -15.87 -1.39 -0.07
N ARG A 136 -15.81 -0.49 -1.06
CA ARG A 136 -16.84 0.55 -1.24
C ARG A 136 -18.19 0.02 -1.70
N THR A 137 -18.23 -1.08 -2.46
CA THR A 137 -19.51 -1.58 -3.02
C THR A 137 -20.16 -2.64 -2.14
N ARG A 138 -19.38 -3.43 -1.40
CA ARG A 138 -19.88 -4.56 -0.61
C ARG A 138 -20.00 -4.27 0.87
N ILE A 139 -19.08 -3.49 1.43
CA ILE A 139 -18.94 -3.34 2.88
C ILE A 139 -19.37 -1.93 3.30
N VAL A 140 -18.66 -0.91 2.81
CA VAL A 140 -18.90 0.50 3.17
C VAL A 140 -20.02 1.07 2.29
N ARG A 141 -21.21 0.49 2.41
CA ARG A 141 -22.42 0.89 1.71
C ARG A 141 -23.08 2.07 2.40
N LEU A 142 -23.69 2.96 1.63
CA LEU A 142 -24.52 4.02 2.18
C LEU A 142 -25.67 3.40 2.99
N PRO A 143 -26.00 3.95 4.17
CA PRO A 143 -27.10 3.45 4.96
C PRO A 143 -28.41 3.78 4.24
N VAL A 144 -28.95 2.80 3.52
CA VAL A 144 -30.27 2.90 2.89
C VAL A 144 -31.33 2.82 3.99
N PRO A 145 -32.30 3.75 4.03
CA PRO A 145 -33.36 3.69 5.04
C PRO A 145 -34.14 2.37 4.91
N THR A 146 -34.31 1.67 6.03
CA THR A 146 -35.15 0.47 6.11
C THR A 146 -36.64 0.84 5.94
N GLN A 147 -37.49 -0.14 5.64
CA GLN A 147 -38.93 0.12 5.54
C GLN A 147 -39.49 0.71 6.85
N LYS A 148 -39.06 0.17 8.01
CA LYS A 148 -39.41 0.71 9.33
C LYS A 148 -39.04 2.18 9.47
N HIS A 149 -37.88 2.57 8.97
CA HIS A 149 -37.40 3.96 8.98
C HIS A 149 -38.22 4.90 8.07
N LEU A 150 -38.78 4.38 6.98
CA LEU A 150 -39.71 5.10 6.13
C LEU A 150 -41.10 5.18 6.78
N ASP A 151 -41.55 4.11 7.43
CA ASP A 151 -42.82 4.07 8.15
C ASP A 151 -42.80 5.01 9.37
N SER A 152 -41.69 5.09 10.10
CA SER A 152 -41.52 6.09 11.17
C SER A 152 -41.53 7.52 10.63
N ALA A 153 -40.91 7.76 9.46
CA ALA A 153 -40.98 9.07 8.81
C ALA A 153 -42.42 9.40 8.39
N ARG A 154 -43.15 8.40 7.89
CA ARG A 154 -44.57 8.51 7.53
C ARG A 154 -45.44 8.80 8.74
N LYS A 155 -45.21 8.10 9.86
CA LYS A 155 -45.91 8.33 11.13
C LYS A 155 -45.62 9.73 11.67
N LEU A 156 -44.37 10.19 11.62
CA LEU A 156 -44.02 11.56 12.00
C LEU A 156 -44.76 12.59 11.13
N LEU A 157 -44.89 12.34 9.82
CA LEU A 157 -45.65 13.21 8.93
C LEU A 157 -47.16 13.06 9.12
N SER A 158 -47.70 11.89 9.44
CA SER A 158 -49.13 11.69 9.70
C SER A 158 -49.57 12.28 11.03
N THR A 159 -48.68 12.32 12.03
CA THR A 159 -48.96 13.06 13.28
C THR A 159 -49.15 14.56 13.05
N TRP A 160 -48.79 15.09 11.88
CA TRP A 160 -49.19 16.43 11.48
C TRP A 160 -50.71 16.53 11.25
N GLU A 161 -51.28 15.55 10.54
CA GLU A 161 -52.71 15.46 10.20
C GLU A 161 -53.57 15.12 11.43
N GLU A 162 -53.00 14.40 12.40
CA GLU A 162 -53.69 13.95 13.62
C GLU A 162 -53.63 14.96 14.79
N ASN A 163 -53.03 16.14 14.61
CA ASN A 163 -52.97 17.11 15.72
C ASN A 163 -54.36 17.67 16.04
N ASN A 164 -54.69 17.72 17.32
CA ASN A 164 -55.92 18.32 17.80
C ASN A 164 -55.99 19.79 17.35
N ALA A 165 -57.15 20.18 16.82
CA ALA A 165 -57.41 21.58 16.44
C ALA A 165 -57.09 22.54 17.61
N TYR A 166 -57.36 22.12 18.85
CA TYR A 166 -57.02 22.86 20.07
C TYR A 166 -55.53 23.28 20.15
N ASP A 167 -54.61 22.38 19.79
CA ASP A 167 -53.17 22.68 19.78
C ASP A 167 -52.78 23.64 18.64
N MET A 168 -53.50 23.61 17.52
CA MET A 168 -53.30 24.57 16.42
C MET A 168 -53.80 25.98 16.75
N PHE A 169 -54.84 26.12 17.58
CA PHE A 169 -55.45 27.40 17.95
C PHE A 169 -54.90 28.00 19.27
N LYS A 170 -53.90 27.39 19.88
CA LYS A 170 -53.45 27.70 21.25
C LYS A 170 -52.79 29.07 21.42
N VAL A 171 -53.37 30.01 22.18
CA VAL A 171 -52.75 31.33 22.43
C VAL A 171 -51.52 31.22 23.37
N PRO A 172 -50.33 31.71 22.98
CA PRO A 172 -49.11 31.61 23.79
C PRO A 172 -49.27 32.33 25.12
N PHE A 173 -48.73 31.75 26.20
CA PHE A 173 -48.74 32.29 27.58
C PHE A 173 -50.11 32.39 28.27
N VAL A 174 -51.22 32.28 27.54
CA VAL A 174 -52.59 32.37 28.08
C VAL A 174 -53.24 31.00 28.24
N MET A 175 -52.99 30.08 27.32
CA MET A 175 -53.56 28.72 27.38
C MET A 175 -52.57 27.73 28.01
N PRO A 176 -52.97 26.95 29.03
CA PRO A 176 -52.13 25.90 29.61
C PRO A 176 -51.83 24.78 28.59
N ASN A 177 -50.74 24.05 28.80
CA ASN A 177 -50.42 22.87 27.99
C ASN A 177 -51.26 21.69 28.50
N SER A 178 -52.13 21.13 27.65
CA SER A 178 -52.97 19.96 27.98
C SER A 178 -52.20 18.64 27.86
N ALA A 179 -51.01 18.57 28.45
CA ALA A 179 -50.19 17.37 28.44
C ALA A 179 -50.05 16.85 29.87
N ASP A 180 -51.08 16.15 30.33
CA ASP A 180 -50.91 15.09 31.31
C ASP A 180 -51.57 13.82 30.76
N PRO A 181 -50.85 12.69 30.73
CA PRO A 181 -51.42 11.38 30.45
C PRO A 181 -51.99 10.78 31.73
N GLU A 182 -52.98 11.43 32.34
CA GLU A 182 -53.79 10.79 33.38
C GLU A 182 -55.22 10.66 32.84
N GLY A 183 -55.47 9.61 32.04
CA GLY A 183 -56.86 9.27 31.69
C GLY A 183 -57.16 8.70 30.30
N HIS A 184 -56.18 8.21 29.53
CA HIS A 184 -56.55 7.24 28.48
C HIS A 184 -56.81 5.87 29.13
N ALA A 185 -58.02 5.72 29.69
CA ALA A 185 -58.66 4.43 29.77
C ALA A 185 -58.82 3.88 28.33
N ASP A 186 -58.70 2.56 28.20
CA ASP A 186 -58.87 1.77 26.98
C ASP A 186 -57.62 1.54 26.11
N ALA A 187 -56.75 0.66 26.61
CA ALA A 187 -56.08 -0.33 25.77
C ALA A 187 -56.29 -1.73 26.38
N PRO A 188 -57.05 -2.64 25.75
CA PRO A 188 -57.23 -3.99 26.25
C PRO A 188 -56.03 -4.87 25.89
N GLY A 189 -55.46 -5.54 26.90
CA GLY A 189 -54.71 -6.79 26.77
C GLY A 189 -53.34 -6.72 26.11
N ALA A 190 -52.30 -6.35 26.87
CA ALA A 190 -50.94 -6.81 26.59
C ALA A 190 -50.57 -7.87 27.62
N GLU A 191 -50.40 -9.09 27.13
CA GLU A 191 -50.02 -10.29 27.86
C GLU A 191 -48.71 -10.08 28.63
N ALA A 192 -48.72 -10.45 29.90
CA ALA A 192 -47.53 -10.47 30.74
C ALA A 192 -46.68 -11.70 30.40
N GLU A 193 -45.48 -11.50 29.85
CA GLU A 193 -44.44 -12.53 29.87
C GLU A 193 -43.95 -12.75 31.31
N PRO A 194 -43.84 -14.01 31.78
CA PRO A 194 -43.33 -14.30 33.11
C PRO A 194 -41.79 -14.35 33.08
N THR A 195 -41.15 -13.45 33.82
CA THR A 195 -39.73 -13.56 34.16
C THR A 195 -39.55 -14.64 35.24
N GLY A 196 -39.32 -15.87 34.79
CA GLY A 196 -38.93 -17.00 35.64
C GLY A 196 -37.49 -16.88 36.12
N LYS A 197 -37.28 -16.56 37.41
CA LYS A 197 -36.06 -16.93 38.14
C LYS A 197 -36.33 -18.23 38.90
N PHE A 198 -35.55 -19.25 38.53
CA PHE A 198 -35.42 -20.54 39.20
C PHE A 198 -34.91 -20.37 40.64
N THR A 199 -35.67 -20.88 41.61
CA THR A 199 -35.11 -21.51 42.82
C THR A 199 -35.98 -22.70 43.24
N LYS A 200 -35.39 -23.89 43.17
CA LYS A 200 -35.90 -25.17 43.69
C LYS A 200 -35.86 -25.14 45.23
N GLY A 201 -36.85 -25.76 45.88
CA GLY A 201 -36.59 -26.44 47.15
C GLY A 201 -37.74 -26.55 48.15
N PHE A 202 -38.40 -27.72 48.14
CA PHE A 202 -38.91 -28.46 49.31
C PHE A 202 -40.11 -27.93 50.13
N ALA A 203 -41.28 -28.50 49.78
CA ALA A 203 -42.17 -29.34 50.59
C ALA A 203 -42.37 -29.04 52.10
N GLY A 204 -43.63 -28.78 52.47
CA GLY A 204 -44.10 -28.80 53.86
C GLY A 204 -45.61 -28.60 54.02
N LYS A 205 -46.35 -29.72 54.03
CA LYS A 205 -47.71 -30.01 54.54
C LYS A 205 -48.47 -28.94 55.38
N ALA A 206 -49.78 -28.84 55.08
CA ALA A 206 -50.95 -29.16 55.95
C ALA A 206 -52.05 -28.07 56.08
N ALA A 207 -53.26 -28.52 55.71
CA ALA A 207 -54.52 -28.43 56.46
C ALA A 207 -55.18 -27.06 56.75
N GLY A 208 -56.37 -26.88 56.15
CA GLY A 208 -57.60 -26.60 56.89
C GLY A 208 -57.99 -25.12 57.06
N GLY A 209 -59.18 -24.75 56.57
CA GLY A 209 -59.85 -23.53 57.03
C GLY A 209 -60.80 -22.90 56.01
N LYS A 210 -62.09 -22.86 56.35
CA LYS A 210 -63.22 -22.34 55.58
C LYS A 210 -63.24 -20.80 55.45
N PRO A 211 -64.13 -20.23 54.60
CA PRO A 211 -64.10 -18.84 54.17
C PRO A 211 -64.87 -17.92 55.13
N GLY A 212 -64.42 -16.67 55.26
CA GLY A 212 -65.22 -15.65 55.94
C GLY A 212 -64.53 -14.32 56.20
N MET A 213 -65.17 -13.27 55.68
CA MET A 213 -65.43 -11.98 56.36
C MET A 213 -64.52 -10.77 56.10
N LYS A 214 -65.22 -9.67 55.82
CA LYS A 214 -64.85 -8.26 55.63
C LYS A 214 -64.00 -7.66 56.77
N GLY A 215 -63.06 -6.80 56.40
CA GLY A 215 -62.55 -5.65 57.17
C GLY A 215 -61.83 -4.72 56.20
N LYS A 216 -62.33 -3.54 55.84
CA LYS A 216 -62.38 -2.26 56.56
C LYS A 216 -61.00 -1.77 57.05
N GLY A 217 -60.39 -0.92 56.22
CA GLY A 217 -59.62 0.28 56.61
C GLY A 217 -58.32 0.11 57.40
N SER A 218 -57.20 0.35 56.73
CA SER A 218 -55.98 0.87 57.36
C SER A 218 -55.47 2.01 56.48
N LYS A 219 -55.47 3.22 57.06
CA LYS A 219 -54.69 4.37 56.59
C LYS A 219 -53.23 3.99 56.76
N GLY A 220 -52.45 4.07 55.68
CA GLY A 220 -51.00 4.00 55.72
C GLY A 220 -50.42 5.40 55.77
N ASP A 221 -49.48 5.60 56.69
CA ASP A 221 -48.74 6.82 56.94
C ASP A 221 -47.92 7.26 55.71
N VAL A 222 -48.04 8.54 55.35
CA VAL A 222 -47.16 9.22 54.40
C VAL A 222 -46.00 9.83 55.20
N PRO A 223 -44.73 9.66 54.79
CA PRO A 223 -43.60 10.23 55.52
C PRO A 223 -43.58 11.76 55.41
N ASP A 224 -43.41 12.42 56.55
CA ASP A 224 -43.16 13.85 56.69
C ASP A 224 -41.87 14.25 55.93
N GLY A 225 -42.01 15.15 54.95
CA GLY A 225 -40.86 15.71 54.23
C GLY A 225 -41.13 16.36 52.87
N ALA A 226 -42.37 16.34 52.36
CA ALA A 226 -42.69 17.06 51.13
C ALA A 226 -42.93 18.56 51.42
N PRO A 227 -42.35 19.49 50.64
CA PRO A 227 -42.64 20.92 50.77
C PRO A 227 -44.14 21.17 50.51
N PRO A 228 -44.76 22.17 51.17
CA PRO A 228 -46.18 22.42 51.06
C PRO A 228 -46.53 22.78 49.61
N THR A 229 -47.36 21.95 48.97
CA THR A 229 -47.98 22.30 47.70
C THR A 229 -49.04 23.36 47.98
N ASP A 230 -48.78 24.56 47.47
CA ASP A 230 -49.70 25.69 47.47
C ASP A 230 -50.93 25.34 46.61
N ASP A 231 -51.99 24.85 47.26
CA ASP A 231 -53.30 24.52 46.70
C ASP A 231 -54.13 25.79 46.45
N GLY A 232 -53.57 26.73 45.68
CA GLY A 232 -54.38 27.69 44.96
C GLY A 232 -55.25 26.93 43.95
N VAL A 233 -56.52 27.31 43.83
CA VAL A 233 -57.50 26.74 42.87
C VAL A 233 -56.90 26.71 41.46
N ARG A 234 -56.32 25.56 41.07
CA ARG A 234 -55.86 25.29 39.72
C ARG A 234 -57.06 24.78 38.94
N MET A 235 -57.33 25.39 37.78
CA MET A 235 -58.34 24.85 36.88
C MET A 235 -57.95 23.40 36.52
N PRO A 236 -58.89 22.44 36.56
CA PRO A 236 -58.61 21.05 36.18
C PRO A 236 -58.03 21.03 34.75
N GLY A 237 -56.81 20.49 34.59
CA GLY A 237 -56.10 20.44 33.31
C GLY A 237 -55.09 21.57 33.04
N ALA A 238 -54.82 22.43 34.02
CA ALA A 238 -53.83 23.51 33.89
C ALA A 238 -52.50 23.19 34.58
N THR A 239 -51.73 22.24 34.04
CA THR A 239 -50.32 22.06 34.39
C THR A 239 -49.42 22.85 33.43
N LYS A 240 -48.33 23.42 33.97
CA LYS A 240 -47.24 24.05 33.21
C LYS A 240 -46.41 22.95 32.54
N GLY A 241 -47.02 22.21 31.62
CA GLY A 241 -46.37 21.09 30.93
C GLY A 241 -45.58 21.53 29.72
N THR A 242 -44.68 20.70 29.23
CA THR A 242 -44.19 20.74 27.85
C THR A 242 -45.34 20.44 26.88
N PRO A 243 -45.25 20.80 25.59
CA PRO A 243 -46.25 20.38 24.61
C PRO A 243 -46.37 18.84 24.58
N GLY A 244 -47.57 18.27 24.49
CA GLY A 244 -47.74 16.80 24.62
C GLY A 244 -47.04 15.97 23.55
N TRP A 245 -46.69 16.57 22.41
CA TRP A 245 -45.83 15.95 21.42
C TRP A 245 -44.40 15.76 21.90
N MET A 246 -43.90 16.65 22.77
CA MET A 246 -42.56 16.63 23.35
C MET A 246 -42.44 15.43 24.27
N ASP A 247 -43.47 15.17 25.07
CA ASP A 247 -43.54 14.03 25.98
C ASP A 247 -43.76 12.73 25.20
N LYS A 248 -44.57 12.74 24.13
CA LYS A 248 -44.68 11.61 23.20
C LYS A 248 -43.32 11.32 22.53
N GLU A 249 -42.60 12.35 22.08
CA GLU A 249 -41.26 12.22 21.50
C GLU A 249 -40.27 11.70 22.55
N TYR A 250 -40.31 12.21 23.78
CA TYR A 250 -39.46 11.75 24.88
C TYR A 250 -39.75 10.29 25.27
N ASN A 251 -41.04 9.93 25.30
CA ASN A 251 -41.49 8.56 25.57
C ASN A 251 -41.19 7.60 24.42
N GLU A 252 -41.31 8.02 23.16
CA GLU A 252 -40.87 7.22 22.01
C GLU A 252 -39.35 7.05 22.02
N ARG A 253 -38.59 8.08 22.39
CA ARG A 253 -37.14 7.99 22.59
C ARG A 253 -36.76 7.04 23.72
N SER A 254 -37.47 7.07 24.85
CA SER A 254 -37.20 6.18 25.98
C SER A 254 -37.62 4.72 25.73
N LYS A 255 -38.71 4.51 24.97
CA LYS A 255 -39.16 3.17 24.54
C LYS A 255 -38.30 2.60 23.41
N HIS A 256 -37.76 3.45 22.56
CA HIS A 256 -36.90 3.06 21.43
C HIS A 256 -35.58 3.84 21.45
N PRO A 257 -34.71 3.61 22.45
CA PRO A 257 -33.42 4.31 22.55
C PRO A 257 -32.60 4.14 21.26
N LYS A 258 -32.65 2.94 20.67
CA LYS A 258 -31.99 2.59 19.40
C LYS A 258 -32.50 3.34 18.16
N ALA A 259 -33.70 3.91 18.21
CA ALA A 259 -34.30 4.65 17.09
C ALA A 259 -34.14 6.17 17.22
N SER A 260 -33.65 6.64 18.37
CA SER A 260 -33.48 8.06 18.67
C SER A 260 -32.22 8.61 18.00
N PRO A 261 -32.31 9.71 17.22
CA PRO A 261 -31.14 10.39 16.66
C PRO A 261 -30.20 11.02 17.71
N THR A 262 -30.60 11.11 18.98
CA THR A 262 -29.94 11.94 20.00
C THR A 262 -29.92 11.40 21.43
N GLY A 263 -30.56 10.27 21.73
CA GLY A 263 -30.65 9.75 23.11
C GLY A 263 -30.39 8.26 23.10
N ASP A 264 -29.22 7.87 23.59
CA ASP A 264 -28.70 6.50 23.63
C ASP A 264 -28.63 5.85 22.25
N GLY A 265 -28.07 6.61 21.29
CA GLY A 265 -27.55 6.02 20.06
C GLY A 265 -26.76 4.78 20.44
N GLU A 266 -27.16 3.62 19.91
CA GLU A 266 -26.23 2.51 19.85
C GLU A 266 -24.96 3.08 19.24
N GLU A 267 -23.91 3.07 20.07
CA GLU A 267 -22.51 3.15 19.74
C GLU A 267 -22.34 3.20 18.22
N GLY A 268 -22.25 4.40 17.64
CA GLY A 268 -22.13 4.49 16.18
C GLY A 268 -21.00 3.57 15.78
N GLN A 269 -21.29 2.50 15.01
CA GLN A 269 -20.53 1.24 14.96
C GLN A 269 -19.39 1.18 15.98
N THR A 270 -19.57 0.43 17.08
CA THR A 270 -18.62 0.29 18.22
C THR A 270 -17.15 0.13 17.81
N GLU A 271 -16.89 -0.31 16.57
CA GLU A 271 -15.58 -0.23 15.94
C GLU A 271 -15.61 0.62 14.66
N PRO A 272 -15.34 1.94 14.74
CA PRO A 272 -15.00 2.76 13.57
C PRO A 272 -13.74 2.27 12.84
N PHE A 273 -13.15 1.13 13.25
CA PHE A 273 -11.94 0.53 12.71
C PHE A 273 -12.17 -0.71 11.84
N GLN A 274 -13.38 -1.26 11.74
CA GLN A 274 -13.60 -2.51 10.98
C GLN A 274 -13.22 -2.37 9.50
N HIS A 275 -13.55 -1.24 8.87
CA HIS A 275 -13.19 -0.98 7.47
C HIS A 275 -11.67 -0.89 7.26
N PHE A 276 -10.93 -0.41 8.25
CA PHE A 276 -9.47 -0.39 8.23
C PHE A 276 -8.88 -1.79 8.34
N GLU A 277 -9.48 -2.68 9.13
CA GLU A 277 -9.04 -4.08 9.19
C GLU A 277 -9.30 -4.83 7.90
N LEU A 278 -10.48 -4.62 7.29
CA LEU A 278 -10.84 -5.19 5.99
C LEU A 278 -9.92 -4.68 4.88
N LEU A 279 -9.56 -3.39 4.93
CA LEU A 279 -8.56 -2.84 4.02
C LEU A 279 -7.17 -3.45 4.26
N ARG A 280 -6.76 -3.63 5.51
CA ARG A 280 -5.49 -4.28 5.87
C ARG A 280 -5.43 -5.72 5.36
N GLN A 281 -6.55 -6.44 5.42
CA GLN A 281 -6.67 -7.77 4.82
C GLN A 281 -6.53 -7.73 3.30
N ALA A 282 -7.20 -6.79 2.63
CA ALA A 282 -7.11 -6.64 1.18
C ALA A 282 -5.70 -6.21 0.72
N GLN A 283 -5.02 -5.39 1.51
CA GLN A 283 -3.63 -4.97 1.29
C GLN A 283 -2.64 -6.14 1.21
N LYS A 284 -2.93 -7.27 1.87
CA LYS A 284 -2.09 -8.48 1.82
C LYS A 284 -1.94 -9.05 0.42
N GLU A 285 -2.89 -8.80 -0.46
CA GLU A 285 -2.86 -9.30 -1.84
C GLU A 285 -1.86 -8.54 -2.73
N TYR A 286 -1.53 -7.29 -2.40
CA TYR A 286 -0.75 -6.43 -3.30
C TYR A 286 0.51 -5.82 -2.69
N TRP A 287 0.65 -5.80 -1.36
CA TRP A 287 1.85 -5.26 -0.70
C TRP A 287 3.14 -5.98 -1.08
N GLY A 288 3.09 -7.31 -1.17
CA GLY A 288 4.25 -8.09 -1.62
C GLY A 288 4.69 -7.67 -3.02
N ALA A 289 3.73 -7.45 -3.92
CA ALA A 289 4.01 -7.03 -5.28
C ALA A 289 4.57 -5.60 -5.33
N GLU A 290 4.04 -4.67 -4.52
CA GLU A 290 4.55 -3.30 -4.43
C GLU A 290 6.01 -3.25 -3.94
N ALA A 291 6.33 -3.98 -2.86
CA ALA A 291 7.67 -3.99 -2.30
C ALA A 291 8.68 -4.63 -3.27
N TYR A 292 8.38 -5.82 -3.79
CA TYR A 292 9.28 -6.53 -4.70
C TYR A 292 9.37 -5.89 -6.09
N CYS A 293 8.35 -5.15 -6.52
CA CYS A 293 8.45 -4.30 -7.71
C CYS A 293 9.64 -3.34 -7.59
N ARG A 294 9.80 -2.66 -6.45
CA ARG A 294 10.89 -1.71 -6.24
C ARG A 294 12.25 -2.41 -6.21
N VAL A 295 12.34 -3.57 -5.57
CA VAL A 295 13.56 -4.40 -5.55
C VAL A 295 13.96 -4.80 -6.98
N CYS A 296 13.01 -5.36 -7.75
CA CYS A 296 13.24 -5.74 -9.14
C CYS A 296 13.58 -4.54 -10.02
N PHE A 297 12.95 -3.38 -9.78
CA PHE A 297 13.24 -2.16 -10.53
C PHE A 297 14.68 -1.70 -10.30
N LEU A 298 15.14 -1.61 -9.05
CA LEU A 298 16.53 -1.27 -8.73
C LEU A 298 17.49 -2.28 -9.39
N PHE A 299 17.23 -3.58 -9.25
CA PHE A 299 18.11 -4.62 -9.81
C PHE A 299 18.18 -4.53 -11.33
N GLY A 300 17.04 -4.30 -11.99
CA GLY A 300 16.96 -4.09 -13.42
C GLY A 300 17.79 -2.89 -13.88
N MET A 301 17.61 -1.74 -13.21
CA MET A 301 18.32 -0.50 -13.55
C MET A 301 19.84 -0.59 -13.32
N MET A 302 20.28 -1.20 -12.22
CA MET A 302 21.72 -1.38 -11.96
C MET A 302 22.39 -2.22 -13.06
N HIS A 303 21.73 -3.31 -13.48
CA HIS A 303 22.26 -4.17 -14.55
C HIS A 303 22.20 -3.50 -15.93
N LEU A 304 21.18 -2.67 -16.20
CA LEU A 304 21.12 -1.84 -17.40
C LEU A 304 22.30 -0.86 -17.47
N ILE A 305 22.60 -0.17 -16.37
CA ILE A 305 23.71 0.78 -16.32
C ILE A 305 25.06 0.05 -16.41
N HIS A 306 25.22 -1.11 -15.75
CA HIS A 306 26.40 -1.95 -15.93
C HIS A 306 26.56 -2.38 -17.39
N SER A 307 25.47 -2.78 -18.06
CA SER A 307 25.47 -3.11 -19.48
C SER A 307 25.97 -1.94 -20.33
N PHE A 308 25.48 -0.72 -20.10
CA PHE A 308 26.02 0.47 -20.77
C PHE A 308 27.49 0.73 -20.46
N GLY A 309 27.93 0.46 -19.22
CA GLY A 309 29.34 0.50 -18.84
C GLY A 309 30.19 -0.45 -19.68
N TYR A 310 29.80 -1.72 -19.78
CA TYR A 310 30.51 -2.69 -20.60
C TYR A 310 30.52 -2.32 -22.08
N TRP A 311 29.39 -1.86 -22.61
CA TRP A 311 29.28 -1.44 -24.00
C TRP A 311 30.19 -0.25 -24.31
N LEU A 312 30.20 0.79 -23.47
CA LEU A 312 31.08 1.95 -23.65
C LEU A 312 32.56 1.58 -23.53
N VAL A 313 32.92 0.68 -22.62
CA VAL A 313 34.30 0.20 -22.50
C VAL A 313 34.71 -0.54 -23.76
N LEU A 314 33.86 -1.45 -24.24
CA LEU A 314 34.09 -2.18 -25.49
C LEU A 314 34.25 -1.23 -26.67
N HIS A 315 33.32 -0.28 -26.83
CA HIS A 315 33.33 0.66 -27.94
C HIS A 315 34.59 1.56 -27.90
N ASN A 316 34.91 2.14 -26.74
CA ASN A 316 36.05 3.05 -26.64
C ASN A 316 37.40 2.33 -26.80
N ILE A 317 37.60 1.14 -26.24
CA ILE A 317 38.88 0.41 -26.36
C ILE A 317 38.98 -0.31 -27.71
N ALA A 318 37.98 -1.12 -28.06
CA ALA A 318 38.07 -2.01 -29.22
C ALA A 318 37.86 -1.29 -30.55
N GLU A 319 36.99 -0.27 -30.61
CA GLU A 319 36.72 0.45 -31.85
C GLU A 319 37.51 1.76 -31.96
N LEU A 320 37.63 2.52 -30.87
CA LEU A 320 38.23 3.86 -30.93
C LEU A 320 39.69 3.90 -30.46
N GLY A 321 40.19 2.86 -29.78
CA GLY A 321 41.53 2.85 -29.19
C GLY A 321 41.72 3.87 -28.06
N MET A 322 40.63 4.42 -27.50
CA MET A 322 40.64 5.48 -26.49
C MET A 322 40.54 4.89 -25.08
N VAL A 323 41.67 4.39 -24.57
CA VAL A 323 41.75 3.73 -23.24
C VAL A 323 41.30 4.67 -22.10
N TRP A 324 41.73 5.93 -22.11
CA TRP A 324 41.39 6.87 -21.04
C TRP A 324 39.90 7.20 -21.01
N CYS A 325 39.29 7.39 -22.18
CA CYS A 325 37.84 7.61 -22.29
C CYS A 325 37.07 6.39 -21.76
N ALA A 326 37.51 5.17 -22.10
CA ALA A 326 36.90 3.95 -21.59
C ALA A 326 36.93 3.87 -20.05
N ASN A 327 38.07 4.16 -19.43
CA ASN A 327 38.22 4.15 -17.98
C ASN A 327 37.36 5.21 -17.29
N VAL A 328 37.26 6.42 -17.86
CA VAL A 328 36.39 7.48 -17.33
C VAL A 328 34.92 7.11 -17.43
N CYS A 329 34.47 6.59 -18.58
CA CYS A 329 33.10 6.12 -18.76
C CYS A 329 32.77 4.95 -17.80
N ALA A 330 33.69 4.00 -17.67
CA ALA A 330 33.53 2.86 -16.77
C ALA A 330 33.43 3.30 -15.31
N ALA A 331 34.35 4.15 -14.84
CA ALA A 331 34.36 4.66 -13.48
C ALA A 331 33.10 5.46 -13.17
N GLY A 332 32.68 6.35 -14.07
CA GLY A 332 31.48 7.17 -13.90
C GLY A 332 30.20 6.36 -13.79
N LEU A 333 29.96 5.42 -14.72
CA LEU A 333 28.75 4.58 -14.67
C LEU A 333 28.76 3.60 -13.50
N THR A 334 29.92 3.09 -13.13
CA THR A 334 30.05 2.19 -11.99
C THR A 334 29.84 2.91 -10.66
N ALA A 335 30.34 4.15 -10.54
CA ALA A 335 30.00 5.03 -9.42
C ALA A 335 28.50 5.34 -9.37
N GLY A 336 27.86 5.52 -10.54
CA GLY A 336 26.41 5.66 -10.65
C GLY A 336 25.64 4.47 -10.07
N VAL A 337 26.05 3.24 -10.40
CA VAL A 337 25.44 2.02 -9.82
C VAL A 337 25.64 1.95 -8.31
N TRP A 338 26.83 2.29 -7.82
CA TRP A 338 27.12 2.32 -6.39
C TRP A 338 26.24 3.34 -5.65
N LEU A 339 26.08 4.55 -6.21
CA LEU A 339 25.20 5.58 -5.66
C LEU A 339 23.74 5.14 -5.67
N MET A 340 23.25 4.57 -6.78
CA MET A 340 21.87 4.07 -6.86
C MET A 340 21.60 2.98 -5.81
N PHE A 341 22.52 2.04 -5.66
CA PHE A 341 22.41 1.01 -4.64
C PHE A 341 22.37 1.64 -3.23
N ARG A 342 23.22 2.62 -2.93
CA ARG A 342 23.27 3.28 -1.62
C ARG A 342 22.07 4.17 -1.32
N LEU A 343 21.40 4.71 -2.32
CA LEU A 343 20.17 5.50 -2.14
C LEU A 343 18.99 4.60 -1.77
N ASP A 344 18.86 3.44 -2.43
CA ASP A 344 17.73 2.53 -2.25
C ASP A 344 17.95 1.43 -1.20
N VAL A 345 19.20 1.15 -0.81
CA VAL A 345 19.55 0.13 0.20
C VAL A 345 20.16 0.79 1.43
N LEU A 346 19.62 0.45 2.60
CA LEU A 346 20.12 0.97 3.87
C LEU A 346 21.62 0.69 4.06
N PRO A 347 22.43 1.66 4.51
CA PRO A 347 23.89 1.50 4.66
C PRO A 347 24.33 0.30 5.49
N GLN A 348 23.55 -0.08 6.50
CA GLN A 348 23.83 -1.20 7.42
C GLN A 348 23.76 -2.56 6.73
N TYR A 349 22.84 -2.70 5.78
CA TYR A 349 22.70 -3.90 4.94
C TYR A 349 23.46 -3.76 3.62
N GLY A 350 23.75 -2.51 3.24
CA GLY A 350 24.55 -2.16 2.08
C GLY A 350 25.96 -2.69 2.21
N GLY A 351 26.66 -2.50 3.34
CA GLY A 351 28.07 -2.89 3.49
C GLY A 351 29.02 -2.06 2.61
N CYS A 352 30.33 -2.05 2.91
CA CYS A 352 31.35 -1.27 2.18
C CYS A 352 32.10 -2.05 1.10
N MET A 353 31.71 -3.30 0.83
CA MET A 353 32.44 -4.17 -0.09
C MET A 353 32.38 -3.59 -1.50
N PRO A 354 33.50 -3.15 -2.12
CA PRO A 354 33.51 -2.43 -3.40
C PRO A 354 33.16 -3.31 -4.62
N ILE A 355 32.57 -4.49 -4.40
CA ILE A 355 32.16 -5.44 -5.44
C ILE A 355 31.07 -4.82 -6.34
N GLU A 356 30.26 -3.90 -5.81
CA GLU A 356 29.30 -3.14 -6.61
C GLU A 356 29.97 -2.20 -7.61
N ALA A 357 31.14 -1.69 -7.21
CA ALA A 357 31.80 -0.57 -7.83
C ALA A 357 32.92 -1.02 -8.78
N SER A 358 33.01 -2.30 -9.13
CA SER A 358 34.17 -2.84 -9.84
C SER A 358 33.88 -3.37 -11.24
N GLY A 359 32.66 -3.74 -11.59
CA GLY A 359 32.39 -4.54 -12.80
C GLY A 359 32.95 -3.94 -14.11
N PRO A 360 32.34 -2.89 -14.66
CA PRO A 360 32.83 -2.24 -15.88
C PRO A 360 34.24 -1.66 -15.74
N PHE A 361 34.58 -1.13 -14.55
CA PHE A 361 35.89 -0.52 -14.30
C PHE A 361 37.05 -1.52 -14.35
N VAL A 362 36.93 -2.66 -13.66
CA VAL A 362 37.93 -3.75 -13.71
C VAL A 362 38.00 -4.35 -15.12
N THR A 363 36.89 -4.36 -15.86
CA THR A 363 36.88 -4.79 -17.26
C THR A 363 37.63 -3.84 -18.17
N ALA A 364 37.55 -2.52 -17.95
CA ALA A 364 38.35 -1.55 -18.67
C ALA A 364 39.86 -1.75 -18.42
N ILE A 365 40.26 -2.06 -17.19
CA ILE A 365 41.65 -2.42 -16.85
C ILE A 365 42.08 -3.70 -17.56
N ALA A 366 41.26 -4.76 -17.50
CA ALA A 366 41.54 -6.04 -18.16
C ALA A 366 41.73 -5.85 -19.68
N LEU A 367 40.85 -5.09 -20.32
CA LEU A 367 40.94 -4.78 -21.75
C LEU A 367 42.14 -3.89 -22.07
N THR A 368 42.49 -2.94 -21.20
CA THR A 368 43.71 -2.13 -21.38
C THR A 368 44.96 -3.01 -21.41
N MET A 369 45.02 -4.04 -20.56
CA MET A 369 46.11 -5.01 -20.56
C MET A 369 46.11 -5.87 -21.83
N MET A 370 44.93 -6.30 -22.31
CA MET A 370 44.82 -7.07 -23.55
C MET A 370 45.21 -6.27 -24.79
N TYR A 371 44.86 -4.98 -24.84
CA TYR A 371 45.08 -4.09 -25.99
C TYR A 371 46.40 -3.29 -25.87
N THR A 372 47.32 -3.68 -24.96
CA THR A 372 48.59 -2.97 -24.78
C THR A 372 49.48 -3.08 -26.02
N GLY A 373 50.21 -2.00 -26.34
CA GLY A 373 51.15 -1.98 -27.47
C GLY A 373 52.39 -2.86 -27.26
N HIS A 374 52.75 -3.15 -26.00
CA HIS A 374 53.86 -4.02 -25.64
C HIS A 374 53.36 -5.41 -25.29
N TYR A 375 53.14 -6.22 -26.33
CA TYR A 375 52.68 -7.60 -26.16
C TYR A 375 53.71 -8.41 -25.35
N THR A 376 53.26 -8.92 -24.21
CA THR A 376 53.98 -9.94 -23.43
C THR A 376 52.96 -10.99 -23.00
N GLU A 377 53.33 -12.26 -23.12
CA GLU A 377 52.43 -13.37 -22.79
C GLU A 377 51.94 -13.31 -21.34
N THR A 378 52.82 -12.89 -20.43
CA THR A 378 52.48 -12.66 -19.02
C THR A 378 51.38 -11.63 -18.82
N VAL A 379 51.38 -10.52 -19.56
CA VAL A 379 50.31 -9.50 -19.47
C VAL A 379 48.98 -10.04 -19.99
N VAL A 380 49.01 -10.85 -21.05
CA VAL A 380 47.82 -11.51 -21.57
C VAL A 380 47.26 -12.51 -20.55
N ASP A 381 48.10 -13.33 -19.93
CA ASP A 381 47.66 -14.30 -18.92
C ASP A 381 47.11 -13.62 -17.66
N ILE A 382 47.72 -12.52 -17.22
CA ILE A 382 47.15 -11.71 -16.13
C ILE A 382 45.78 -11.17 -16.53
N SER A 383 45.63 -10.63 -17.75
CA SER A 383 44.33 -10.11 -18.22
C SER A 383 43.24 -11.20 -18.29
N ARG A 384 43.62 -12.44 -18.65
CA ARG A 384 42.74 -13.61 -18.65
C ARG A 384 42.31 -13.99 -17.24
N ALA A 385 43.22 -13.94 -16.27
CA ALA A 385 42.90 -14.15 -14.86
C ALA A 385 41.95 -13.07 -14.33
N VAL A 386 42.18 -11.80 -14.68
CA VAL A 386 41.29 -10.68 -14.32
C VAL A 386 39.90 -10.85 -14.94
N ALA A 387 39.80 -11.36 -16.17
CA ALA A 387 38.51 -11.69 -16.80
C ALA A 387 37.71 -12.73 -15.99
N CYS A 388 38.37 -13.77 -15.47
CA CYS A 388 37.71 -14.74 -14.59
C CYS A 388 37.28 -14.11 -13.25
N LEU A 389 38.12 -13.23 -12.70
CA LEU A 389 37.82 -12.50 -11.48
C LEU A 389 36.54 -11.65 -11.64
N ILE A 390 36.36 -10.97 -12.77
CA ILE A 390 35.14 -10.17 -13.04
C ILE A 390 33.87 -11.03 -12.96
N LEU A 391 33.89 -12.24 -13.52
CA LEU A 391 32.75 -13.17 -13.43
C LEU A 391 32.50 -13.64 -12.00
N ILE A 392 33.56 -13.92 -11.24
CA ILE A 392 33.46 -14.25 -9.80
C ILE A 392 32.86 -13.07 -9.03
N MET A 393 33.24 -11.83 -9.35
CA MET A 393 32.66 -10.64 -8.74
C MET A 393 31.16 -10.52 -9.01
N HIS A 394 30.69 -10.83 -10.23
CA HIS A 394 29.26 -10.86 -10.54
C HIS A 394 28.49 -11.96 -9.81
N ILE A 395 29.10 -13.12 -9.62
CA ILE A 395 28.53 -14.21 -8.81
C ILE A 395 28.36 -13.75 -7.36
N LEU A 396 29.42 -13.19 -6.76
CA LEU A 396 29.38 -12.64 -5.39
C LEU A 396 28.38 -11.49 -5.28
N TRP A 397 28.31 -10.65 -6.33
CA TRP A 397 27.33 -9.57 -6.40
C TRP A 397 25.89 -10.10 -6.42
N THR A 398 25.62 -11.16 -7.18
CA THR A 398 24.30 -11.80 -7.24
C THR A 398 23.92 -12.40 -5.87
N PHE A 399 24.85 -13.04 -5.16
CA PHE A 399 24.62 -13.49 -3.79
C PHE A 399 24.31 -12.34 -2.84
N ARG A 400 24.97 -11.20 -3.00
CA ARG A 400 24.68 -9.99 -2.20
C ARG A 400 23.29 -9.44 -2.51
N LEU A 401 22.91 -9.34 -3.78
CA LEU A 401 21.55 -8.95 -4.18
C LEU A 401 20.49 -9.90 -3.59
N TYR A 402 20.78 -11.21 -3.57
CA TYR A 402 19.91 -12.18 -2.89
C TYR A 402 19.82 -11.93 -1.38
N SER A 403 20.94 -11.67 -0.71
CA SER A 403 20.93 -11.38 0.73
C SER A 403 20.13 -10.12 1.08
N VAL A 404 20.18 -9.11 0.20
CA VAL A 404 19.50 -7.82 0.34
C VAL A 404 18.00 -7.90 0.01
N ALA A 405 17.63 -8.73 -0.97
CA ALA A 405 16.22 -8.97 -1.34
C ALA A 405 15.50 -9.95 -0.42
N ARG A 406 16.23 -10.71 0.40
CA ARG A 406 15.65 -11.73 1.28
C ARG A 406 14.71 -11.08 2.31
N PRO A 407 13.52 -11.64 2.55
CA PRO A 407 12.65 -11.18 3.62
C PRO A 407 13.34 -11.31 4.98
N ALA A 408 13.00 -10.42 5.92
CA ALA A 408 13.59 -10.39 7.24
C ALA A 408 13.49 -11.74 7.98
N ASN A 409 12.38 -12.47 7.79
CA ASN A 409 12.04 -13.71 8.49
C ASN A 409 12.26 -13.62 10.02
N THR A 410 12.20 -12.42 10.58
CA THR A 410 12.36 -12.19 12.01
C THR A 410 11.12 -12.72 12.71
N THR A 411 11.32 -13.73 13.55
CA THR A 411 10.30 -14.30 14.43
C THR A 411 9.85 -13.32 15.52
N ILE A 412 10.58 -12.21 15.71
CA ILE A 412 10.31 -11.21 16.74
C ILE A 412 10.15 -9.84 16.06
N PRO A 413 8.93 -9.25 16.03
CA PRO A 413 8.66 -7.91 15.49
C PRO A 413 9.11 -6.79 16.44
N THR A 414 10.28 -6.92 17.08
CA THR A 414 10.81 -5.92 18.02
C THR A 414 11.48 -4.74 17.33
N GLU A 415 11.78 -4.82 16.04
CA GLU A 415 12.35 -3.71 15.28
C GLU A 415 11.21 -2.88 14.67
N HIS A 416 11.06 -1.64 15.16
CA HIS A 416 10.24 -0.64 14.51
C HIS A 416 10.80 -0.33 13.11
N ALA A 417 9.92 -0.18 12.11
CA ALA A 417 10.33 0.19 10.77
C ALA A 417 11.09 1.52 10.85
N ARG A 418 12.37 1.50 10.44
CA ARG A 418 13.17 2.72 10.44
C ARG A 418 12.75 3.58 9.27
N GLU A 419 11.88 4.54 9.53
CA GLU A 419 11.65 5.64 8.61
C GLU A 419 12.91 6.51 8.53
N SER A 420 13.22 7.04 7.35
CA SER A 420 14.46 7.74 7.02
C SER A 420 14.57 9.16 7.62
N GLY A 421 14.11 9.38 8.85
CA GLY A 421 13.99 10.71 9.48
C GLY A 421 14.94 11.02 10.65
N GLY A 422 15.71 10.05 11.17
CA GLY A 422 16.65 10.31 12.28
C GLY A 422 15.97 10.61 13.64
N ARG A 423 16.71 11.30 14.53
CA ARG A 423 16.46 11.42 15.99
C ARG A 423 15.24 12.27 16.39
N LEU A 424 14.61 12.98 15.47
CA LEU A 424 13.46 13.87 15.74
C LEU A 424 12.11 13.25 15.33
N PHE A 425 12.10 11.99 14.93
CA PHE A 425 10.90 11.37 14.38
C PHE A 425 10.02 10.73 15.45
N ASN A 426 8.70 10.76 15.19
CA ASN A 426 7.70 10.24 16.10
C ASN A 426 7.71 8.70 16.10
N GLU A 427 8.47 8.10 17.02
CA GLU A 427 8.52 6.63 17.20
C GLU A 427 7.12 6.03 17.39
N SER A 428 6.17 6.79 17.94
CA SER A 428 4.78 6.33 18.12
C SER A 428 4.01 6.13 16.81
N ALA A 429 4.47 6.71 15.70
CA ALA A 429 3.89 6.52 14.37
C ALA A 429 4.59 5.42 13.55
N SER A 430 5.73 4.89 14.04
CA SER A 430 6.49 3.87 13.31
C SER A 430 5.79 2.51 13.37
N CYS A 431 5.45 1.98 12.20
CA CYS A 431 4.85 0.65 12.09
C CYS A 431 5.88 -0.43 12.46
N ALA A 432 5.43 -1.57 12.98
CA ALA A 432 6.29 -2.73 13.18
C ALA A 432 6.87 -3.18 11.83
N LEU A 433 8.16 -3.56 11.79
CA LEU A 433 8.77 -4.07 10.58
C LEU A 433 8.15 -5.42 10.20
N PRO A 434 7.52 -5.55 9.02
CA PRO A 434 6.93 -6.82 8.60
C PRO A 434 8.01 -7.88 8.41
N SER A 435 7.76 -9.10 8.88
CA SER A 435 8.69 -10.23 8.70
C SER A 435 8.93 -10.61 7.22
N TRP A 436 7.95 -10.30 6.36
CA TRP A 436 8.03 -10.55 4.92
C TRP A 436 8.76 -9.44 4.14
N LEU A 437 8.93 -8.26 4.73
CA LEU A 437 9.57 -7.14 4.05
C LEU A 437 11.10 -7.31 4.08
N PRO A 438 11.81 -7.07 2.97
CA PRO A 438 13.27 -7.05 2.98
C PRO A 438 13.80 -5.93 3.87
N LYS A 439 14.61 -6.27 4.89
CA LYS A 439 15.15 -5.29 5.86
C LYS A 439 15.89 -4.13 5.21
N ALA A 440 16.57 -4.41 4.10
CA ALA A 440 17.37 -3.48 3.34
C ALA A 440 16.56 -2.33 2.69
N PHE A 441 15.28 -2.57 2.42
CA PHE A 441 14.38 -1.66 1.68
C PHE A 441 13.27 -1.05 2.56
N GLN A 442 13.40 -1.16 3.88
CA GLN A 442 12.36 -0.67 4.81
C GLN A 442 12.07 0.83 4.66
N HIS A 443 13.11 1.66 4.48
CA HIS A 443 12.98 3.12 4.34
C HIS A 443 12.32 3.54 3.02
N CYS A 444 12.42 2.66 2.04
CA CYS A 444 11.90 2.85 0.69
C CYS A 444 10.45 2.39 0.55
N THR A 445 9.93 1.64 1.52
CA THR A 445 8.60 1.04 1.44
C THR A 445 7.67 1.76 2.40
N TYR A 446 6.98 2.79 1.90
CA TYR A 446 5.95 3.48 2.68
C TYR A 446 4.72 2.59 2.80
N LEU A 447 4.64 1.83 3.88
CA LEU A 447 3.48 1.04 4.23
C LEU A 447 2.55 1.90 5.09
N VAL A 448 1.42 2.30 4.52
CA VAL A 448 0.36 2.93 5.32
C VAL A 448 -0.38 1.79 6.03
N ALA A 449 0.01 1.51 7.26
CA ALA A 449 -0.74 0.61 8.11
C ALA A 449 -1.89 1.40 8.76
N PRO A 450 -3.13 0.88 8.72
CA PRO A 450 -4.21 1.52 9.45
C PRO A 450 -3.93 1.53 10.96
N PRO A 451 -4.56 2.45 11.73
CA PRO A 451 -4.39 2.51 13.17
C PRO A 451 -4.75 1.17 13.84
N LYS A 452 -4.04 0.84 14.91
CA LYS A 452 -4.35 -0.33 15.75
C LYS A 452 -5.42 0.06 16.79
N PRO A 453 -6.38 -0.83 17.12
CA PRO A 453 -7.32 -0.59 18.19
C PRO A 453 -6.60 -0.44 19.54
N LYS A 454 -7.15 0.36 20.47
CA LYS A 454 -6.56 0.61 21.78
C LYS A 454 -6.28 -0.67 22.57
N GLN A 455 -7.22 -1.62 22.54
CA GLN A 455 -7.06 -2.92 23.20
C GLN A 455 -5.84 -3.69 22.69
N GLN A 456 -5.54 -3.60 21.38
CA GLN A 456 -4.35 -4.22 20.80
C GLN A 456 -3.08 -3.48 21.27
N LEU A 457 -3.09 -2.15 21.31
CA LEU A 457 -1.97 -1.36 21.82
C LEU A 457 -1.70 -1.64 23.30
N ASP A 458 -2.73 -1.71 24.14
CA ASP A 458 -2.61 -2.00 25.57
C ASP A 458 -2.10 -3.42 25.80
N ARG A 459 -2.56 -4.39 25.00
CA ARG A 459 -2.05 -5.76 25.03
C ARG A 459 -0.58 -5.83 24.60
N GLU A 460 -0.21 -5.15 23.52
CA GLU A 460 1.19 -5.03 23.08
C GLU A 460 2.06 -4.34 24.14
N ALA A 461 1.55 -3.32 24.83
CA ALA A 461 2.24 -2.63 25.91
C ALA A 461 2.43 -3.51 27.15
N ASN A 462 1.41 -4.30 27.53
CA ASN A 462 1.47 -5.25 28.63
C ASN A 462 2.46 -6.40 28.34
N LEU A 463 2.52 -6.85 27.09
CA LEU A 463 3.52 -7.84 26.64
C LEU A 463 4.94 -7.27 26.67
N ARG A 464 5.11 -5.97 26.40
CA ARG A 464 6.41 -5.29 26.52
C ARG A 464 6.83 -5.08 27.98
N SER A 465 5.89 -4.70 28.84
CA SER A 465 6.17 -4.37 30.25
C SER A 465 6.37 -5.60 31.13
N SER A 466 5.73 -6.72 30.80
CA SER A 466 5.83 -7.96 31.58
C SER A 466 7.23 -8.57 31.55
N GLY A 467 8.06 -8.32 30.53
CA GLY A 467 9.45 -8.79 30.49
C GLY A 467 9.62 -10.32 30.51
N GLU A 468 8.52 -11.08 30.58
CA GLU A 468 8.50 -12.53 30.71
C GLU A 468 8.81 -13.18 29.36
N ARG A 469 10.10 -13.46 29.13
CA ARG A 469 10.56 -14.30 28.02
C ARG A 469 10.11 -15.77 28.13
N HIS A 470 9.42 -16.17 29.20
CA HIS A 470 9.18 -17.59 29.52
C HIS A 470 7.78 -18.15 29.17
N GLY A 471 6.85 -17.34 28.66
CA GLY A 471 5.58 -17.81 28.06
C GLY A 471 5.55 -17.84 26.52
N ALA A 472 6.70 -17.64 25.87
CA ALA A 472 6.85 -17.24 24.47
C ALA A 472 6.38 -18.23 23.39
N ALA A 473 5.72 -19.34 23.73
CA ALA A 473 5.22 -20.30 22.72
C ALA A 473 3.75 -20.03 22.36
N GLU A 474 2.86 -19.92 23.36
CA GLU A 474 1.42 -19.67 23.14
C GLU A 474 1.13 -18.21 22.79
N ASP A 475 1.71 -17.25 23.52
CA ASP A 475 1.51 -15.82 23.22
C ASP A 475 2.26 -15.38 21.94
N SER A 476 3.33 -16.10 21.57
CA SER A 476 3.93 -15.94 20.24
C SER A 476 3.01 -16.43 19.13
N GLU A 477 2.09 -17.36 19.38
CA GLU A 477 1.14 -17.82 18.38
C GLU A 477 0.05 -16.77 18.10
N LEU A 478 -0.39 -16.05 19.13
CA LEU A 478 -1.29 -14.90 19.01
C LEU A 478 -0.60 -13.66 18.43
N LEU A 479 0.67 -13.39 18.77
CA LEU A 479 1.49 -12.35 18.10
C LEU A 479 1.93 -12.75 16.68
N LYS A 480 1.92 -14.05 16.34
CA LYS A 480 2.12 -14.54 14.96
C LYS A 480 0.91 -14.24 14.07
N GLU A 481 -0.25 -13.95 14.64
CA GLU A 481 -1.34 -13.28 13.94
C GLU A 481 -1.09 -11.78 13.82
N ASP A 482 0.15 -11.39 13.55
CA ASP A 482 0.44 -10.07 13.02
C ASP A 482 -0.55 -9.86 11.86
N PRO A 483 -1.39 -8.81 11.89
CA PRO A 483 -2.32 -8.58 10.82
C PRO A 483 -1.59 -8.24 9.51
N ILE A 484 -0.26 -8.15 9.52
CA ILE A 484 0.65 -8.09 8.38
C ILE A 484 1.30 -9.47 8.06
N ALA A 485 1.16 -10.49 8.92
CA ALA A 485 1.47 -11.87 8.58
C ALA A 485 0.49 -12.41 7.52
N LYS A 486 0.98 -13.31 6.67
CA LYS A 486 0.26 -13.91 5.53
C LYS A 486 0.06 -12.97 4.33
N VAL A 487 1.01 -12.07 4.07
CA VAL A 487 1.09 -11.39 2.76
C VAL A 487 1.44 -12.42 1.68
N ASP A 488 0.90 -12.24 0.48
CA ASP A 488 1.26 -13.08 -0.66
C ASP A 488 2.76 -12.92 -1.00
N MET A 489 3.51 -14.00 -0.79
CA MET A 489 4.95 -14.07 -1.05
C MET A 489 5.29 -14.59 -2.44
N THR A 490 4.30 -14.78 -3.31
CA THR A 490 4.51 -15.13 -4.72
C THR A 490 5.49 -14.17 -5.44
N PRO A 491 5.42 -12.83 -5.24
CA PRO A 491 6.40 -11.88 -5.80
C PRO A 491 7.85 -12.12 -5.34
N TRP A 492 8.06 -12.53 -4.09
CA TRP A 492 9.37 -12.94 -3.59
C TRP A 492 9.85 -14.19 -4.30
N HIS A 493 8.98 -15.20 -4.47
CA HIS A 493 9.34 -16.43 -5.15
C HIS A 493 9.79 -16.17 -6.59
N TYR A 494 9.11 -15.29 -7.33
CA TYR A 494 9.56 -14.88 -8.67
C TYR A 494 10.90 -14.16 -8.66
N THR A 495 11.08 -13.19 -7.75
CA THR A 495 12.35 -12.47 -7.57
C THR A 495 13.50 -13.43 -7.26
N ARG A 496 13.27 -14.38 -6.34
CA ARG A 496 14.23 -15.42 -5.96
C ARG A 496 14.59 -16.33 -7.13
N THR A 497 13.59 -16.80 -7.88
CA THR A 497 13.84 -17.63 -9.06
C THR A 497 14.67 -16.88 -10.10
N MET A 498 14.36 -15.60 -10.36
CA MET A 498 15.16 -14.77 -11.25
C MET A 498 16.60 -14.62 -10.80
N LEU A 499 16.85 -14.41 -9.50
CA LEU A 499 18.21 -14.36 -8.94
C LEU A 499 18.98 -15.68 -9.12
N PHE A 500 18.31 -16.83 -8.97
CA PHE A 500 18.94 -18.13 -9.24
C PHE A 500 19.24 -18.35 -10.72
N VAL A 501 18.35 -17.92 -11.62
CA VAL A 501 18.60 -17.94 -13.06
C VAL A 501 19.78 -17.04 -13.43
N THR A 502 19.86 -15.84 -12.82
CA THR A 502 21.00 -14.94 -12.98
C THR A 502 22.31 -15.59 -12.50
N LEU A 503 22.30 -16.24 -11.33
CA LEU A 503 23.46 -16.96 -10.80
C LEU A 503 23.89 -18.09 -11.74
N ALA A 504 22.95 -18.88 -12.25
CA ALA A 504 23.23 -19.95 -13.21
C ALA A 504 23.84 -19.39 -14.51
N GLY A 505 23.31 -18.27 -15.02
CA GLY A 505 23.88 -17.58 -16.18
C GLY A 505 25.33 -17.15 -15.98
N TRP A 506 25.67 -16.60 -14.81
CA TRP A 506 27.07 -16.27 -14.49
C TRP A 506 27.97 -17.50 -14.37
N CYS A 507 27.49 -18.59 -13.76
CA CYS A 507 28.22 -19.85 -13.68
C CYS A 507 28.48 -20.47 -15.06
N ILE A 508 27.53 -20.37 -16.00
CA ILE A 508 27.71 -20.84 -17.38
C ILE A 508 28.81 -20.03 -18.07
N LEU A 509 28.79 -18.70 -17.96
CA LEU A 509 29.85 -17.86 -18.53
C LEU A 509 31.22 -18.14 -17.91
N LEU A 510 31.29 -18.34 -16.59
CA LEU A 510 32.53 -18.69 -15.90
C LEU A 510 33.06 -20.05 -16.35
N THR A 511 32.19 -21.05 -16.46
CA THR A 511 32.57 -22.39 -16.94
C THR A 511 33.05 -22.33 -18.37
N GLY A 512 32.33 -21.64 -19.25
CA GLY A 512 32.75 -21.40 -20.63
C GLY A 512 34.14 -20.75 -20.69
N ARG A 513 34.41 -19.78 -19.81
CA ARG A 513 35.71 -19.12 -19.74
C ARG A 513 36.83 -20.04 -19.25
N ILE A 514 36.58 -20.88 -18.24
CA ILE A 514 37.55 -21.87 -17.77
C ILE A 514 37.89 -22.85 -18.89
N VAL A 515 36.88 -23.32 -19.63
CA VAL A 515 37.11 -24.24 -20.76
C VAL A 515 37.93 -23.56 -21.85
N GLU A 516 37.64 -22.31 -22.21
CA GLU A 516 38.46 -21.52 -23.16
C GLU A 516 39.92 -21.40 -22.71
N LEU A 517 40.19 -21.23 -21.41
CA LEU A 517 41.56 -21.20 -20.89
C LEU A 517 42.27 -22.55 -21.01
N THR A 518 41.55 -23.66 -20.83
CA THR A 518 42.14 -25.01 -20.92
C THR A 518 42.34 -25.49 -22.36
N MET A 519 41.42 -25.19 -23.26
CA MET A 519 41.43 -25.68 -24.65
C MET A 519 42.08 -24.71 -25.64
N GLY A 520 42.35 -23.48 -25.20
CA GLY A 520 42.77 -22.37 -26.05
C GLY A 520 41.58 -21.65 -26.70
N GLU A 521 41.80 -20.39 -27.10
CA GLU A 521 40.77 -19.42 -27.56
C GLU A 521 40.03 -19.84 -28.86
N ARG A 522 40.30 -21.03 -29.41
CA ARG A 522 39.87 -21.46 -30.75
C ARG A 522 38.79 -22.55 -30.79
N MET A 523 38.37 -23.12 -29.67
CA MET A 523 37.67 -24.41 -29.69
C MET A 523 36.16 -24.37 -29.42
N LEU A 524 35.61 -23.33 -28.78
CA LEU A 524 34.18 -23.31 -28.39
C LEU A 524 33.38 -22.11 -28.90
N VAL A 525 33.96 -20.91 -28.95
CA VAL A 525 33.25 -19.70 -29.41
C VAL A 525 34.18 -18.81 -30.24
N THR A 526 34.61 -19.29 -31.42
CA THR A 526 35.38 -18.44 -32.35
C THR A 526 34.45 -17.48 -33.08
N ASN A 527 34.49 -16.20 -32.72
CA ASN A 527 34.05 -15.13 -33.59
C ASN A 527 35.12 -14.94 -34.70
N PRO A 528 34.79 -14.95 -36.00
CA PRO A 528 35.74 -14.72 -37.10
C PRO A 528 36.51 -13.38 -37.04
N GLY A 529 36.21 -12.50 -36.08
CA GLY A 529 36.80 -11.17 -35.91
C GLY A 529 37.81 -10.99 -34.77
N ALA A 530 38.43 -12.02 -34.20
CA ALA A 530 39.31 -11.87 -33.03
C ALA A 530 40.37 -10.75 -33.16
N PRO A 531 40.67 -9.99 -32.09
CA PRO A 531 41.62 -8.90 -32.13
C PRO A 531 43.03 -9.36 -32.53
N PRO A 532 43.80 -8.55 -33.27
CA PRO A 532 44.99 -8.98 -34.02
C PRO A 532 46.07 -9.72 -33.22
N TRP A 533 46.24 -9.43 -31.93
CA TRP A 533 47.28 -10.05 -31.08
C TRP A 533 46.91 -11.42 -30.51
N SER A 534 45.63 -11.81 -30.49
CA SER A 534 45.24 -13.19 -30.13
C SER A 534 45.64 -14.21 -31.19
N ARG A 535 46.11 -13.74 -32.35
CA ARG A 535 46.61 -14.55 -33.47
C ARG A 535 48.11 -14.76 -33.36
N THR A 536 48.56 -15.44 -32.30
CA THR A 536 49.90 -16.05 -32.33
C THR A 536 49.95 -17.01 -33.53
N GLY A 537 50.70 -16.61 -34.57
CA GLY A 537 50.92 -17.39 -35.81
C GLY A 537 50.32 -16.86 -37.13
N GLN A 538 49.41 -15.86 -37.15
CA GLN A 538 48.92 -15.27 -38.44
C GLN A 538 49.56 -13.93 -38.80
N TRP A 539 50.48 -13.42 -37.99
CA TRP A 539 51.16 -12.13 -38.19
C TRP A 539 52.41 -12.20 -39.09
N TYR A 540 52.62 -13.29 -39.83
CA TYR A 540 53.78 -13.45 -40.74
C TYR A 540 53.66 -12.65 -42.07
N GLY A 541 52.77 -11.68 -42.17
CA GLY A 541 52.55 -10.93 -43.42
C GLY A 541 52.07 -9.48 -43.30
N TRP A 542 52.07 -8.89 -42.10
CA TRP A 542 51.70 -7.48 -41.87
C TRP A 542 52.84 -6.80 -41.10
N GLU A 543 53.33 -5.67 -41.57
CA GLU A 543 54.51 -5.00 -41.00
C GLU A 543 54.24 -4.42 -39.60
N HIS A 544 55.24 -4.54 -38.70
CA HIS A 544 55.28 -3.83 -37.42
C HIS A 544 55.52 -2.34 -37.66
N GLY A 545 54.45 -1.57 -37.85
CA GLY A 545 54.47 -0.10 -37.86
C GLY A 545 53.38 0.50 -36.96
N PRO A 546 53.55 1.74 -36.47
CA PRO A 546 52.51 2.45 -35.73
C PRO A 546 51.28 2.62 -36.62
N ILE A 547 50.21 1.91 -36.28
CA ILE A 547 48.96 1.89 -37.04
C ILE A 547 48.27 3.24 -36.83
N SER A 548 48.44 4.17 -37.78
CA SER A 548 47.63 5.39 -37.84
C SER A 548 46.25 5.07 -38.44
N SER A 549 45.20 5.71 -37.91
CA SER A 549 43.79 5.49 -38.29
C SER A 549 43.49 5.70 -39.79
N LYS A 550 44.41 6.26 -40.56
CA LYS A 550 44.29 6.45 -42.02
C LYS A 550 44.79 5.28 -42.87
N HIS A 551 45.60 4.37 -42.34
CA HIS A 551 46.18 3.30 -43.17
C HIS A 551 45.13 2.26 -43.62
N TYR A 552 44.08 1.98 -42.84
CA TYR A 552 43.14 0.88 -43.15
C TYR A 552 42.15 1.14 -44.29
N ALA A 553 41.98 2.38 -44.77
CA ALA A 553 41.17 2.63 -45.95
C ALA A 553 41.84 2.17 -47.26
N HIS A 554 43.15 1.89 -47.24
CA HIS A 554 43.95 1.58 -48.44
C HIS A 554 44.89 0.37 -48.31
N VAL A 555 44.87 -0.40 -47.22
CA VAL A 555 45.71 -1.61 -47.13
C VAL A 555 45.02 -2.79 -47.82
N THR A 556 45.36 -3.02 -49.09
CA THR A 556 45.22 -4.32 -49.73
C THR A 556 46.08 -5.36 -48.99
N PRO A 557 45.55 -6.56 -48.68
CA PRO A 557 46.30 -7.58 -47.98
C PRO A 557 47.51 -8.03 -48.83
N GLN A 558 48.73 -7.85 -48.32
CA GLN A 558 49.92 -8.04 -49.14
C GLN A 558 50.29 -9.52 -49.41
N ARG A 559 49.63 -10.50 -48.77
CA ARG A 559 49.71 -11.93 -49.15
C ARG A 559 48.78 -12.78 -48.27
N GLY A 560 47.88 -13.51 -48.92
CA GLY A 560 47.29 -14.72 -48.35
C GLY A 560 45.80 -14.87 -48.62
N HIS A 561 45.47 -15.91 -49.38
CA HIS A 561 44.14 -16.47 -49.65
C HIS A 561 43.39 -15.92 -50.87
N TRP A 562 43.26 -16.84 -51.84
CA TRP A 562 42.59 -16.75 -53.14
C TRP A 562 43.43 -16.06 -54.22
N ALA A 563 43.57 -16.74 -55.36
CA ALA A 563 44.46 -16.37 -56.45
C ALA A 563 44.09 -15.00 -57.06
N TRP A 564 44.75 -13.94 -56.61
CA TRP A 564 44.83 -12.70 -57.36
C TRP A 564 46.14 -12.73 -58.14
N GLN A 565 46.03 -12.72 -59.47
CA GLN A 565 47.19 -12.54 -60.34
C GLN A 565 47.85 -11.21 -60.02
N LYS A 566 49.18 -11.23 -59.87
CA LYS A 566 50.01 -10.05 -59.66
C LYS A 566 49.66 -9.00 -60.73
N GLY A 567 49.13 -7.86 -60.31
CA GLY A 567 48.77 -6.73 -61.20
C GLY A 567 47.27 -6.41 -61.30
N TRP A 568 46.36 -7.13 -60.63
CA TRP A 568 44.92 -6.85 -60.69
C TRP A 568 44.39 -6.33 -59.35
N GLY A 569 43.86 -5.10 -59.35
CA GLY A 569 43.21 -4.50 -58.18
C GLY A 569 41.81 -5.10 -57.88
N PRO A 570 41.20 -4.78 -56.73
CA PRO A 570 39.93 -5.36 -56.27
C PRO A 570 38.72 -5.06 -57.17
N GLN A 571 38.88 -4.20 -58.18
CA GLN A 571 37.86 -3.85 -59.19
C GLN A 571 38.16 -4.48 -60.57
N GLY A 572 39.17 -5.34 -60.68
CA GLY A 572 39.56 -5.97 -61.95
C GLY A 572 40.29 -5.04 -62.92
N GLN A 573 40.77 -3.89 -62.46
CA GLN A 573 41.64 -3.02 -63.26
C GLN A 573 43.11 -3.40 -63.04
N GLN A 574 43.87 -3.44 -64.13
CA GLN A 574 45.29 -3.76 -64.10
C GLN A 574 46.05 -2.51 -63.64
N GLU A 575 46.64 -2.56 -62.44
CA GLU A 575 47.43 -1.45 -61.91
C GLU A 575 48.85 -1.54 -62.49
N LEU A 576 49.27 -0.49 -63.20
CA LEU A 576 50.60 -0.32 -63.79
C LEU A 576 51.59 0.14 -62.70
N TRP A 577 52.07 -0.79 -61.87
CA TRP A 577 53.28 -0.59 -61.05
C TRP A 577 54.16 -1.85 -61.08
#